data_AF-A0A2P8K746-F1
#
_entry.id   AF-A0A2P8K746-F1
#
_cell.length_a   1.000
_cell.length_b   1.000
_cell.length_c   1.000
_cell.angle_alpha   90.00
_cell.angle_beta   90.00
_cell.angle_gamma   90.00
#
_symmetry.space_group_name_H-M   'P 1'
#
loop_
_entity.id
_entity.type
_entity.pdbx_description
1 polymer ?
#
loop_
_entity_poly.entity_id
_entity_poly.type
_entity_poly.pdbx_seq_one_letter_code
_entity_poly.pdbx_strand_id
1 'polypeptide(L)'
;QVKFSYTTDPQAAFTDVDFVMAHIRVGLYEMREKDEKIPLKYGVPGQETCGPGGIAYGMRSIAGVLELVDYMQQYAPGAWMLNYSNPAAIVAEATRRLRPDARIINICDMPVAIEGLFADILGLPSRKALNVRYYGLNHFGWWTSITDKA
;
A
#
# COMPACT_ATOMS: atom_id res chain seq x y z
N GLN A 1 18.64 -23.82 -0.75
CA GLN A 1 17.87 -23.52 -1.97
C GLN A 1 16.51 -22.98 -1.56
N VAL A 2 15.95 -22.02 -2.31
CA VAL A 2 14.60 -21.50 -2.07
C VAL A 2 13.61 -22.31 -2.91
N LYS A 3 12.58 -22.87 -2.27
CA LYS A 3 11.48 -23.56 -2.97
C LYS A 3 10.58 -22.52 -3.64
N PHE A 4 10.19 -22.75 -4.90
CA PHE A 4 9.39 -21.82 -5.69
C PHE A 4 8.22 -22.53 -6.38
N SER A 5 7.05 -21.88 -6.39
CA SER A 5 5.86 -22.28 -7.12
C SER A 5 4.95 -21.08 -7.32
N TYR A 6 4.01 -21.16 -8.27
CA TYR A 6 2.94 -20.19 -8.47
C TYR A 6 1.61 -20.93 -8.62
N THR A 7 0.51 -20.29 -8.23
CA THR A 7 -0.83 -20.91 -8.26
C THR A 7 -1.91 -19.83 -8.28
N THR A 8 -3.13 -20.24 -8.65
CA THR A 8 -4.36 -19.45 -8.47
C THR A 8 -5.26 -20.05 -7.39
N ASP A 9 -4.88 -21.18 -6.80
CA ASP A 9 -5.58 -21.81 -5.67
C ASP A 9 -5.17 -21.14 -4.34
N PRO A 10 -6.10 -20.52 -3.60
CA PRO A 10 -5.78 -19.84 -2.34
C PRO A 10 -5.18 -20.76 -1.29
N GLN A 11 -5.67 -22.00 -1.15
CA GLN A 11 -5.13 -22.91 -0.15
C GLN A 11 -3.65 -23.20 -0.40
N ALA A 12 -3.29 -23.55 -1.63
CA ALA A 12 -1.90 -23.78 -2.01
C ALA A 12 -1.01 -22.52 -1.90
N ALA A 13 -1.56 -21.31 -2.10
CA ALA A 13 -0.81 -20.07 -2.02
C ALA A 13 -0.53 -19.59 -0.59
N PHE A 14 -1.49 -19.76 0.32
CA PHE A 14 -1.46 -19.17 1.66
C PHE A 14 -1.10 -20.16 2.77
N THR A 15 -1.05 -21.47 2.49
CA THR A 15 -0.63 -22.46 3.49
C THR A 15 0.87 -22.33 3.79
N ASP A 16 1.25 -22.38 5.07
CA ASP A 16 2.66 -22.43 5.53
C ASP A 16 3.49 -21.21 5.12
N VAL A 17 2.90 -20.01 5.22
CA VAL A 17 3.60 -18.73 4.98
C VAL A 17 3.76 -17.93 6.27
N ASP A 18 4.88 -17.24 6.41
CA ASP A 18 5.12 -16.26 7.49
C ASP A 18 4.67 -14.84 7.10
N PHE A 19 4.75 -14.52 5.80
CA PHE A 19 4.45 -13.21 5.27
C PHE A 19 3.66 -13.29 3.96
N VAL A 20 2.67 -12.41 3.82
CA VAL A 20 1.96 -12.16 2.57
C VAL A 20 2.34 -10.77 2.06
N MET A 21 3.03 -10.70 0.93
CA MET A 21 3.39 -9.45 0.28
C MET A 21 2.31 -9.09 -0.75
N ALA A 22 1.43 -8.13 -0.42
CA ALA A 22 0.26 -7.81 -1.23
C ALA A 22 0.46 -6.54 -2.08
N HIS A 23 0.30 -6.70 -3.39
CA HIS A 23 0.36 -5.63 -4.41
C HIS A 23 -0.62 -5.85 -5.56
N ILE A 24 -1.83 -6.29 -5.21
CA ILE A 24 -2.93 -6.42 -6.16
C ILE A 24 -3.38 -5.06 -6.68
N ARG A 25 -3.92 -5.06 -7.92
CA ARG A 25 -4.58 -3.92 -8.56
C ARG A 25 -5.91 -4.38 -9.14
N VAL A 26 -6.98 -4.26 -8.36
CA VAL A 26 -8.31 -4.70 -8.79
C VAL A 26 -8.79 -3.85 -9.98
N GLY A 27 -9.13 -4.51 -11.09
CA GLY A 27 -9.48 -3.88 -12.35
C GLY A 27 -8.30 -3.53 -13.26
N LEU A 28 -7.07 -3.83 -12.83
CA LEU A 28 -5.84 -3.67 -13.63
C LEU A 28 -5.69 -2.25 -14.22
N TYR A 29 -4.98 -2.14 -15.35
CA TYR A 29 -4.73 -0.85 -16.00
C TYR A 29 -5.93 -0.31 -16.78
N GLU A 30 -6.84 -1.18 -17.25
CA GLU A 30 -8.04 -0.73 -17.96
C GLU A 30 -8.95 0.10 -17.04
N MET A 31 -9.10 -0.31 -15.78
CA MET A 31 -9.85 0.49 -14.81
C MET A 31 -9.08 1.73 -14.35
N ARG A 32 -7.75 1.64 -14.22
CA ARG A 32 -6.92 2.82 -13.93
C ARG A 32 -7.08 3.90 -15.01
N GLU A 33 -7.11 3.51 -16.28
CA GLU A 33 -7.33 4.43 -17.38
C GLU A 33 -8.67 5.18 -17.21
N LYS A 34 -9.71 4.49 -16.75
CA LYS A 34 -11.02 5.11 -16.47
C LYS A 34 -10.96 6.03 -15.26
N ASP A 35 -10.25 5.65 -14.19
CA ASP A 35 -10.05 6.47 -13.00
C ASP A 35 -9.37 7.80 -13.33
N GLU A 36 -8.47 7.81 -14.30
CA GLU A 36 -7.75 9.01 -14.76
C GLU A 36 -8.58 9.80 -15.80
N LYS A 37 -9.13 9.13 -16.81
CA LYS A 37 -9.79 9.82 -17.94
C LYS A 37 -11.20 10.30 -17.62
N ILE A 38 -11.96 9.63 -16.76
CA ILE A 38 -13.34 10.07 -16.44
C ILE A 38 -13.34 11.42 -15.73
N PRO A 39 -12.59 11.66 -14.64
CA PRO A 39 -12.60 12.96 -13.96
C PRO A 39 -12.09 14.10 -14.85
N LEU A 40 -11.11 13.82 -15.71
CA LEU A 40 -10.54 14.80 -16.63
C LEU A 40 -11.58 15.36 -17.63
N LYS A 41 -12.58 14.56 -18.04
CA LYS A 41 -13.70 15.04 -18.88
C LYS A 41 -14.52 16.15 -18.22
N TYR A 42 -14.44 16.27 -16.90
CA TYR A 42 -15.17 17.25 -16.09
C TYR A 42 -14.25 18.33 -15.50
N GLY A 43 -13.01 18.43 -15.95
CA GLY A 43 -12.04 19.40 -15.42
C GLY A 43 -11.59 19.11 -13.98
N VAL A 44 -11.75 17.87 -13.51
CA VAL A 44 -11.34 17.42 -12.18
C VAL A 44 -10.08 16.54 -12.30
N PRO A 45 -9.13 16.59 -11.35
CA PRO A 45 -7.96 15.71 -11.39
C PRO A 45 -8.35 14.23 -11.41
N GLY A 46 -7.87 13.51 -12.44
CA GLY A 46 -7.91 12.07 -12.50
C GLY A 46 -6.55 11.50 -12.17
N GLN A 47 -6.44 10.79 -11.04
CA GLN A 47 -5.18 10.24 -10.54
C GLN A 47 -5.46 8.91 -9.82
N GLU A 48 -4.47 8.01 -9.81
CA GLU A 48 -4.58 6.65 -9.29
C GLU A 48 -5.10 6.54 -7.85
N THR A 49 -4.67 7.41 -6.95
CA THR A 49 -4.91 7.32 -5.49
C THR A 49 -5.53 8.56 -4.87
N CYS A 50 -5.59 9.66 -5.63
CA CYS A 50 -6.12 10.94 -5.20
C CYS A 50 -7.31 11.37 -6.07
N GLY A 51 -8.20 12.19 -5.51
CA GLY A 51 -9.39 12.65 -6.23
C GLY A 51 -10.40 11.53 -6.52
N PRO A 52 -11.33 11.74 -7.48
CA PRO A 52 -12.37 10.76 -7.78
C PRO A 52 -11.82 9.42 -8.30
N GLY A 53 -10.69 9.45 -9.03
CA GLY A 53 -10.02 8.24 -9.50
C GLY A 53 -9.53 7.36 -8.34
N GLY A 54 -8.87 7.98 -7.36
CA GLY A 54 -8.46 7.32 -6.12
C GLY A 54 -9.62 6.71 -5.33
N ILE A 55 -10.75 7.43 -5.24
CA ILE A 55 -11.97 6.90 -4.59
C ILE A 55 -12.48 5.68 -5.35
N ALA A 56 -12.63 5.76 -6.67
CA ALA A 56 -13.10 4.67 -7.51
C ALA A 56 -12.19 3.43 -7.42
N TYR A 57 -10.87 3.63 -7.41
CA TYR A 57 -9.91 2.55 -7.20
C TYR A 57 -10.06 1.94 -5.80
N GLY A 58 -10.18 2.77 -4.76
CA GLY A 58 -10.42 2.31 -3.38
C GLY A 58 -11.65 1.42 -3.25
N MET A 59 -12.76 1.82 -3.87
CA MET A 59 -13.99 1.03 -3.88
C MET A 59 -13.80 -0.37 -4.49
N ARG A 60 -12.93 -0.51 -5.50
CA ARG A 60 -12.59 -1.82 -6.07
C ARG A 60 -11.62 -2.61 -5.19
N SER A 61 -10.63 -1.92 -4.59
CA SER A 61 -9.58 -2.57 -3.81
C SER A 61 -10.05 -3.16 -2.48
N ILE A 62 -11.06 -2.58 -1.82
CA ILE A 62 -11.52 -3.04 -0.49
C ILE A 62 -11.85 -4.54 -0.51
N ALA A 63 -12.68 -4.99 -1.45
CA ALA A 63 -13.10 -6.39 -1.51
C ALA A 63 -11.92 -7.34 -1.76
N GLY A 64 -11.04 -7.00 -2.72
CA GLY A 64 -9.88 -7.82 -3.04
C GLY A 64 -8.90 -7.93 -1.86
N VAL A 65 -8.68 -6.86 -1.10
CA VAL A 65 -7.80 -6.92 0.07
C VAL A 65 -8.43 -7.72 1.20
N LEU A 66 -9.73 -7.57 1.48
CA LEU A 66 -10.42 -8.37 2.48
C LEU A 66 -10.36 -9.87 2.16
N GLU A 67 -10.52 -10.23 0.89
CA GLU A 67 -10.39 -11.60 0.43
C GLU A 67 -8.99 -12.18 0.73
N LEU A 68 -7.90 -11.44 0.44
CA LEU A 68 -6.55 -11.89 0.77
C LEU A 68 -6.33 -12.02 2.29
N VAL A 69 -6.91 -11.11 3.08
CA VAL A 69 -6.84 -11.17 4.55
C VAL A 69 -7.53 -12.43 5.05
N ASP A 70 -8.71 -12.76 4.51
CA ASP A 70 -9.48 -13.93 4.91
C ASP A 70 -8.74 -15.23 4.54
N TYR A 71 -8.15 -15.32 3.34
CA TYR A 71 -7.31 -16.46 2.97
C TYR A 71 -6.09 -16.60 3.88
N MET A 72 -5.42 -15.49 4.20
CA MET A 72 -4.28 -15.51 5.13
C MET A 72 -4.71 -16.00 6.51
N GLN A 73 -5.81 -15.50 7.07
CA GLN A 73 -6.30 -15.93 8.38
C GLN A 73 -6.73 -17.40 8.40
N GLN A 74 -7.29 -17.90 7.30
CA GLN A 74 -7.73 -19.28 7.18
C GLN A 74 -6.56 -20.27 7.08
N TYR A 75 -5.57 -19.98 6.23
CA TYR A 75 -4.52 -20.95 5.88
C TYR A 75 -3.18 -20.69 6.60
N ALA A 76 -2.96 -19.49 7.12
CA ALA A 76 -1.76 -19.11 7.87
C ALA A 76 -2.08 -18.05 8.96
N PRO A 77 -2.82 -18.41 10.03
CA PRO A 77 -3.25 -17.47 11.07
C PRO A 77 -2.10 -16.77 11.83
N GLY A 78 -0.87 -17.30 11.73
CA GLY A 78 0.34 -16.67 12.29
C GLY A 78 0.97 -15.59 11.42
N ALA A 79 0.63 -15.53 10.14
CA ALA A 79 1.29 -14.70 9.15
C ALA A 79 1.01 -13.20 9.32
N TRP A 80 1.91 -12.38 8.79
CA TRP A 80 1.72 -10.95 8.62
C TRP A 80 1.49 -10.57 7.16
N MET A 81 0.47 -9.76 6.89
CA MET A 81 0.32 -9.12 5.59
C MET A 81 1.12 -7.82 5.55
N LEU A 82 2.06 -7.74 4.62
CA LEU A 82 2.72 -6.49 4.22
C LEU A 82 1.96 -5.93 3.03
N ASN A 83 0.99 -5.05 3.32
CA ASN A 83 0.12 -4.49 2.31
C ASN A 83 0.70 -3.18 1.76
N TYR A 84 1.18 -3.23 0.51
CA TYR A 84 1.60 -2.06 -0.27
C TYR A 84 0.72 -1.89 -1.53
N SER A 85 -0.48 -2.49 -1.54
CA SER A 85 -1.54 -2.15 -2.47
C SER A 85 -2.16 -0.80 -2.16
N ASN A 86 -2.51 -0.07 -3.22
CA ASN A 86 -3.19 1.21 -3.14
C ASN A 86 -4.72 1.09 -3.38
N PRO A 87 -5.50 2.14 -3.04
CA PRO A 87 -5.11 3.33 -2.30
C PRO A 87 -5.09 3.05 -0.79
N ALA A 88 -3.88 3.10 -0.19
CA ALA A 88 -3.66 2.57 1.15
C ALA A 88 -4.46 3.30 2.23
N ALA A 89 -4.73 4.61 2.10
CA ALA A 89 -5.58 5.34 3.04
C ALA A 89 -7.00 4.74 3.17
N ILE A 90 -7.65 4.44 2.03
CA ILE A 90 -9.02 3.90 2.02
C ILE A 90 -9.03 2.44 2.48
N VAL A 91 -8.08 1.65 2.00
CA VAL A 91 -7.95 0.22 2.35
C VAL A 91 -7.60 0.04 3.83
N ALA A 92 -6.73 0.87 4.38
CA ALA A 92 -6.39 0.84 5.81
C ALA A 92 -7.61 1.18 6.67
N GLU A 93 -8.44 2.16 6.29
CA GLU A 93 -9.69 2.44 7.02
C GLU A 93 -10.69 1.27 6.94
N ALA A 94 -10.80 0.63 5.77
CA ALA A 94 -11.67 -0.54 5.60
C ALA A 94 -11.22 -1.71 6.47
N THR A 95 -9.92 -2.05 6.46
CA THR A 95 -9.36 -3.12 7.28
C THR A 95 -9.42 -2.80 8.78
N ARG A 96 -9.16 -1.55 9.18
CA ARG A 96 -9.36 -1.10 10.57
C ARG A 96 -10.79 -1.33 11.07
N ARG A 97 -11.79 -1.12 10.21
CA ARG A 97 -13.21 -1.30 10.57
C ARG A 97 -13.68 -2.74 10.50
N LEU A 98 -13.27 -3.48 9.47
CA LEU A 98 -13.85 -4.77 9.11
C LEU A 98 -12.99 -5.96 9.54
N ARG A 99 -11.70 -5.75 9.79
CA ARG A 99 -10.71 -6.74 10.24
C ARG A 99 -9.77 -6.13 11.29
N PRO A 100 -10.29 -5.56 12.40
CA PRO A 100 -9.50 -4.80 13.37
C PRO A 100 -8.36 -5.61 14.02
N ASP A 101 -8.53 -6.92 14.15
CA ASP A 101 -7.58 -7.82 14.80
C ASP A 101 -6.65 -8.55 13.81
N ALA A 102 -6.77 -8.27 12.51
CA ALA A 102 -5.93 -8.90 11.51
C ALA A 102 -4.49 -8.35 11.55
N ARG A 103 -3.52 -9.24 11.35
CA ARG A 103 -2.09 -8.92 11.32
C ARG A 103 -1.70 -8.28 9.98
N ILE A 104 -1.99 -6.99 9.84
CA ILE A 104 -1.78 -6.23 8.61
C ILE A 104 -0.93 -5.00 8.90
N ILE A 105 0.12 -4.80 8.12
CA ILE A 105 0.88 -3.56 8.07
C ILE A 105 0.62 -2.89 6.71
N ASN A 106 -0.11 -1.77 6.73
CA ASN A 106 -0.33 -0.95 5.55
C ASN A 106 0.83 0.05 5.41
N ILE A 107 1.58 -0.03 4.32
CA ILE A 107 2.78 0.77 4.08
C ILE A 107 2.76 1.46 2.72
N CYS A 108 3.59 2.49 2.57
CA CYS A 108 3.74 3.27 1.35
C CYS A 108 5.21 3.63 1.14
N ASP A 109 5.63 3.59 -0.12
CA ASP A 109 6.99 3.86 -0.58
C ASP A 109 7.24 5.35 -0.88
N MET A 110 6.21 6.16 -1.10
CA MET A 110 6.35 7.58 -1.43
C MET A 110 7.24 8.36 -0.43
N PRO A 111 7.09 8.22 0.91
CA PRO A 111 8.01 8.87 1.85
C PRO A 111 9.45 8.36 1.74
N VAL A 112 9.65 7.07 1.44
CA VAL A 112 10.99 6.48 1.28
C VAL A 112 11.70 7.09 0.07
N ALA A 113 10.99 7.28 -1.03
CA ALA A 113 11.52 7.93 -2.23
C ALA A 113 11.90 9.40 -1.96
N ILE A 114 11.02 10.15 -1.30
CA ILE A 114 11.25 11.57 -0.97
C ILE A 114 12.42 11.73 0.01
N GLU A 115 12.53 10.87 1.03
CA GLU A 115 13.68 10.88 1.94
C GLU A 115 15.00 10.49 1.24
N GLY A 116 14.93 9.68 0.18
CA GLY A 116 16.06 9.43 -0.72
C GLY A 116 16.53 10.73 -1.39
N LEU A 117 15.61 11.51 -1.94
CA LEU A 117 15.91 12.81 -2.54
C LEU A 117 16.50 13.80 -1.52
N PHE A 118 16.00 13.81 -0.28
CA PHE A 118 16.58 14.63 0.78
C PHE A 118 18.04 14.26 1.05
N ALA A 119 18.35 12.96 1.13
CA ALA A 119 19.72 12.51 1.33
C ALA A 119 20.64 12.93 0.17
N ASP A 120 20.17 12.80 -1.08
CA ASP A 120 20.93 13.20 -2.27
C ASP A 120 21.21 14.71 -2.27
N ILE A 121 20.20 15.53 -1.99
CA ILE A 121 20.34 17.01 -1.90
C ILE A 121 21.34 17.42 -0.81
N LEU A 122 21.35 16.70 0.32
CA LEU A 122 22.21 16.98 1.47
C LEU A 122 23.59 16.32 1.37
N GLY A 123 23.87 15.56 0.30
CA GLY A 123 25.14 14.83 0.14
C GLY A 123 25.35 13.70 1.15
N LEU A 124 24.27 13.12 1.69
CA LEU A 124 24.33 12.02 2.65
C LEU A 124 24.40 10.66 1.95
N PRO A 125 25.05 9.64 2.54
CA PRO A 125 25.23 8.35 1.89
C PRO A 125 23.94 7.53 1.76
N SER A 126 22.90 7.87 2.52
CA SER A 126 21.61 7.19 2.50
C SER A 126 20.58 8.00 3.26
N ARG A 127 19.29 7.88 2.88
CA ARG A 127 18.16 8.33 3.71
C ARG A 127 18.21 7.79 5.14
N LYS A 128 18.89 6.66 5.37
CA LYS A 128 19.05 6.08 6.72
C LYS A 128 19.96 6.91 7.63
N ALA A 129 20.68 7.90 7.10
CA ALA A 129 21.43 8.88 7.89
C ALA A 129 20.54 9.98 8.48
N LEU A 130 19.30 10.11 7.99
CA LEU A 130 18.31 11.06 8.50
C LEU A 130 17.57 10.49 9.72
N ASN A 131 17.26 11.37 10.67
CA ASN A 131 16.28 11.15 11.72
C ASN A 131 15.08 12.09 11.46
N VAL A 132 13.91 11.52 11.26
CA VAL A 132 12.73 12.27 10.79
C VAL A 132 11.55 12.12 11.73
N ARG A 133 10.79 13.21 11.88
CA ARG A 133 9.44 13.18 12.47
C ARG A 133 8.43 13.52 11.39
N TYR A 134 7.45 12.63 11.19
CA TYR A 134 6.44 12.75 10.15
C TYR A 134 5.05 12.52 10.74
N TYR A 135 4.06 13.25 10.25
CA TYR A 135 2.65 12.96 10.53
C TYR A 135 1.78 13.25 9.29
N GLY A 136 0.62 12.62 9.24
CA GLY A 136 -0.37 12.80 8.18
C GLY A 136 -1.11 11.52 7.87
N LEU A 137 -1.91 11.54 6.82
CA LEU A 137 -2.48 10.34 6.23
C LEU A 137 -1.51 9.78 5.17
N ASN A 138 -1.80 8.57 4.70
CA ASN A 138 -1.16 8.06 3.49
C ASN A 138 -1.41 9.03 2.31
N HIS A 139 -0.35 9.36 1.57
CA HIS A 139 -0.33 10.37 0.49
C HIS A 139 -0.78 11.79 0.90
N PHE A 140 -0.79 12.11 2.20
CA PHE A 140 -1.25 13.41 2.69
C PHE A 140 -0.60 13.77 4.04
N GLY A 141 0.71 14.02 4.03
CA GLY A 141 1.44 14.32 5.24
C GLY A 141 2.64 15.22 5.08
N TRP A 142 3.27 15.51 6.21
CA TRP A 142 4.33 16.50 6.36
C TRP A 142 5.43 15.99 7.28
N TRP A 143 6.68 16.24 6.88
CA TRP A 143 7.82 16.17 7.79
C TRP A 143 7.84 17.42 8.68
N THR A 144 8.10 17.23 9.97
CA THR A 144 8.15 18.30 10.99
C THR A 144 9.54 18.54 11.55
N SER A 145 10.41 17.55 11.43
CA SER A 145 11.82 17.61 11.84
C SER A 145 12.60 16.68 10.93
N ILE A 146 13.72 17.17 10.41
CA ILE A 146 14.69 16.40 9.65
C ILE A 146 16.06 16.79 10.20
N THR A 147 16.70 15.88 10.91
CA THR A 147 18.07 16.04 11.42
C THR A 147 18.93 14.91 10.89
N ASP A 148 20.26 15.03 11.03
CA ASP A 148 21.10 13.85 10.96
C ASP A 148 20.89 12.96 12.22
N LYS A 149 21.58 11.83 12.25
CA LYS A 149 21.60 10.89 13.39
C LYS A 149 22.76 11.14 14.36
N ALA A 150 23.52 12.22 14.17
CA ALA A 150 24.69 12.54 14.99
C ALA A 150 24.28 12.98 16.40
#